data_AF-A0A673JN76-F1
#
_entry.id   AF-A0A673JN76-F1
#
_cell.length_a   1.000
_cell.length_b   1.000
_cell.length_c   1.000
_cell.angle_alpha   90.00
_cell.angle_beta   90.00
_cell.angle_gamma   90.00
#
_symmetry.space_group_name_H-M   'P 1'
#
loop_
_entity.id
_entity.type
_entity.pdbx_description
1 polymer ?
#
loop_
_entity_poly.entity_id
_entity_poly.type
_entity_poly.pdbx_seq_one_letter_code
_entity_poly.pdbx_strand_id
1 'polypeptide(L)'
;PISLQTNPDIVCCLFQVVFHNVDALTEKLFPIVEAMQKHFSAGSGAYYSDAIFFLSVAMHRIMPAELKRIVQLDLDLKFRNNIRDLFQDFNHFPAEAVIGIAREMQPVYRHTFWQYRKENPKSHVGDPPPDGLPGFNSGVMLLKLDAMRHSTLYNQLLEPERVARLAEKYHFRGHLGDQDFFTMIGMEHRELFYPLSCGWNRQLCTWWREHGYGDVFQLYYHCDGPVHIYHGNCNTPIPDD
;
A
#
# COMPACT_ATOMS: atom_id res chain seq x y z
N PRO A 1 23.95 -40.10 -21.57
CA PRO A 1 24.06 -40.32 -20.11
C PRO A 1 25.02 -39.31 -19.48
N ILE A 2 24.50 -38.14 -19.13
CA ILE A 2 25.21 -37.16 -18.30
C ILE A 2 24.61 -37.32 -16.91
N SER A 3 25.40 -37.87 -16.00
CA SER A 3 25.05 -38.02 -14.59
C SER A 3 25.09 -36.63 -13.94
N LEU A 4 23.92 -36.12 -13.55
CA LEU A 4 23.83 -35.01 -12.60
C LEU A 4 24.13 -35.58 -11.21
N GLN A 5 25.32 -35.27 -10.69
CA GLN A 5 25.61 -35.45 -9.27
C GLN A 5 24.72 -34.47 -8.49
N THR A 6 23.68 -35.00 -7.85
CA THR A 6 22.88 -34.27 -6.87
C THR A 6 23.70 -34.06 -5.61
N ASN A 7 24.09 -32.82 -5.36
CA ASN A 7 24.69 -32.40 -4.09
C ASN A 7 23.57 -32.38 -3.01
N PRO A 8 23.67 -33.14 -1.91
CA PRO A 8 22.57 -33.32 -0.94
C PRO A 8 22.24 -32.07 -0.11
N ASP A 9 23.03 -31.00 -0.20
CA ASP A 9 22.85 -29.77 0.57
C ASP A 9 22.05 -28.66 -0.17
N ILE A 10 21.56 -28.93 -1.38
CA ILE A 10 20.66 -28.01 -2.08
C ILE A 10 19.22 -28.47 -1.81
N VAL A 11 18.61 -27.93 -0.75
CA VAL A 11 17.15 -27.92 -0.65
C VAL A 11 16.64 -27.07 -1.79
N CYS A 12 16.30 -27.70 -2.91
CA CYS A 12 15.62 -27.07 -4.01
C CYS A 12 14.25 -26.62 -3.48
N CYS A 13 14.07 -25.31 -3.26
CA CYS A 13 12.77 -24.76 -2.94
C CYS A 13 11.85 -25.02 -4.14
N LEU A 14 10.95 -26.00 -4.02
CA LEU A 14 9.84 -26.14 -4.95
C LEU A 14 8.97 -24.88 -4.81
N PHE A 15 8.99 -24.02 -5.83
CA PHE A 15 8.08 -22.89 -5.89
C PHE A 15 6.69 -23.40 -6.29
N GLN A 16 5.67 -23.03 -5.50
CA GLN A 16 4.28 -23.28 -5.86
C GLN A 16 3.69 -22.00 -6.43
N VAL A 17 3.16 -22.08 -7.65
CA VAL A 17 2.40 -21.00 -8.28
C VAL A 17 0.92 -21.30 -8.12
N VAL A 18 0.15 -20.32 -7.63
CA VAL A 18 -1.30 -20.40 -7.47
C VAL A 18 -1.92 -19.23 -8.22
N PHE A 19 -2.89 -19.53 -9.07
CA PHE A 19 -3.66 -18.51 -9.78
C PHE A 19 -5.02 -18.34 -9.12
N HIS A 20 -5.43 -17.07 -8.96
CA HIS A 20 -6.77 -16.72 -8.51
C HIS A 20 -7.50 -16.02 -9.65
N ASN A 21 -8.72 -16.45 -9.95
CA ASN A 21 -9.54 -15.82 -10.98
C ASN A 21 -10.04 -14.45 -10.50
N VAL A 22 -9.82 -13.41 -11.30
CA VAL A 22 -10.14 -12.02 -10.94
C VAL A 22 -11.64 -11.80 -10.74
N ASP A 23 -12.49 -12.34 -11.62
CA ASP A 23 -13.94 -12.19 -11.54
C ASP A 23 -14.47 -12.79 -10.23
N ALA A 24 -13.99 -13.99 -9.87
CA ALA A 24 -14.35 -14.66 -8.63
C ALA A 24 -13.86 -13.92 -7.37
N LEU A 25 -12.75 -13.17 -7.45
CA LEU A 25 -12.29 -12.32 -6.36
C LEU A 25 -13.14 -11.05 -6.28
N THR A 26 -13.42 -10.41 -7.41
CA THR A 26 -14.26 -9.22 -7.52
C THR A 26 -15.66 -9.47 -6.95
N GLU A 27 -16.29 -10.60 -7.28
CA GLU A 27 -17.60 -10.99 -6.72
C GLU A 27 -17.58 -11.09 -5.18
N LYS A 28 -16.50 -11.65 -4.61
CA LYS A 28 -16.36 -11.77 -3.15
C LYS A 28 -16.03 -10.44 -2.46
N LEU A 29 -15.28 -9.57 -3.15
CA LEU A 29 -14.87 -8.27 -2.63
C LEU A 29 -16.02 -7.26 -2.65
N PHE A 30 -16.84 -7.28 -3.69
CA PHE A 30 -17.83 -6.24 -3.96
C PHE A 30 -18.70 -5.88 -2.74
N PRO A 31 -19.31 -6.83 -2.00
CA PRO A 31 -20.13 -6.49 -0.83
C PRO A 31 -19.37 -5.82 0.32
N ILE A 32 -18.04 -5.96 0.35
CA ILE A 32 -17.17 -5.38 1.38
C ILE A 32 -16.73 -3.97 0.99
N VAL A 33 -16.54 -3.71 -0.31
CA VAL A 33 -15.84 -2.52 -0.82
C VAL A 33 -16.74 -1.56 -1.61
N GLU A 34 -17.98 -1.93 -1.91
CA GLU A 34 -18.94 -1.08 -2.62
C GLU A 34 -19.06 0.32 -1.99
N ALA A 35 -19.17 0.37 -0.66
CA ALA A 35 -19.33 1.63 0.06
C ALA A 35 -18.10 2.56 -0.03
N MET A 36 -16.90 1.99 -0.23
CA MET A 36 -15.65 2.75 -0.32
C MET A 36 -15.32 3.17 -1.76
N GLN A 37 -15.75 2.41 -2.77
CA GLN A 37 -15.54 2.73 -4.20
C GLN A 37 -16.00 4.15 -4.56
N LYS A 38 -17.15 4.60 -4.05
CA LYS A 38 -17.66 5.96 -4.32
C LYS A 38 -16.74 7.09 -3.84
N HIS A 39 -15.83 6.82 -2.90
CA HIS A 39 -14.88 7.79 -2.35
C HIS A 39 -13.51 7.72 -3.01
N PHE A 40 -13.08 6.52 -3.40
CA PHE A 40 -11.70 6.23 -3.84
C PHE A 40 -11.58 5.83 -5.32
N SER A 41 -12.68 5.92 -6.08
CA SER A 41 -12.73 5.68 -7.52
C SER A 41 -13.39 6.86 -8.28
N ALA A 42 -13.12 8.10 -7.86
CA ALA A 42 -13.76 9.29 -8.44
C ALA A 42 -13.25 9.56 -9.88
N GLY A 43 -14.14 9.44 -10.87
CA GLY A 43 -13.90 9.77 -12.29
C GLY A 43 -14.68 8.86 -13.25
N SER A 44 -15.27 9.40 -14.33
CA SER A 44 -15.96 8.59 -15.34
C SER A 44 -14.98 7.67 -16.08
N GLY A 45 -15.20 6.36 -16.06
CA GLY A 45 -14.33 5.38 -16.73
C GLY A 45 -13.02 5.08 -15.98
N ALA A 46 -12.96 5.33 -14.67
CA ALA A 46 -11.79 5.05 -13.86
C ALA A 46 -11.42 3.56 -13.90
N TYR A 47 -10.25 3.26 -14.46
CA TYR A 47 -9.62 1.94 -14.43
C TYR A 47 -9.71 1.28 -13.03
N TYR A 48 -9.61 2.10 -11.97
CA TYR A 48 -9.68 1.73 -10.55
C TYR A 48 -11.11 1.63 -9.94
N SER A 49 -12.18 1.62 -10.74
CA SER A 49 -13.55 1.44 -10.21
C SER A 49 -13.90 -0.01 -9.89
N ASP A 50 -13.07 -0.96 -10.32
CA ASP A 50 -13.28 -2.37 -10.04
C ASP A 50 -12.96 -2.70 -8.57
N ALA A 51 -13.72 -3.61 -7.97
CA ALA A 51 -13.54 -4.06 -6.59
C ALA A 51 -12.16 -4.67 -6.36
N ILE A 52 -11.52 -5.20 -7.41
CA ILE A 52 -10.19 -5.82 -7.31
C ILE A 52 -9.11 -4.85 -6.78
N PHE A 53 -9.23 -3.55 -7.04
CA PHE A 53 -8.28 -2.54 -6.54
C PHE A 53 -8.39 -2.28 -5.03
N PHE A 54 -9.32 -2.96 -4.37
CA PHE A 54 -9.47 -2.97 -2.91
C PHE A 54 -9.17 -4.36 -2.32
N LEU A 55 -8.56 -5.27 -3.09
CA LEU A 55 -8.27 -6.64 -2.63
C LEU A 55 -7.44 -6.64 -1.34
N SER A 56 -6.42 -5.79 -1.22
CA SER A 56 -5.56 -5.68 -0.04
C SER A 56 -6.35 -5.30 1.22
N VAL A 57 -7.36 -4.42 1.08
CA VAL A 57 -8.20 -3.92 2.18
C VAL A 57 -8.97 -5.06 2.86
N ALA A 58 -9.43 -6.02 2.06
CA ALA A 58 -10.24 -7.15 2.53
C ALA A 58 -9.53 -8.51 2.39
N MET A 59 -8.22 -8.53 2.12
CA MET A 59 -7.44 -9.75 1.83
C MET A 59 -7.64 -10.83 2.90
N HIS A 60 -7.80 -10.42 4.15
CA HIS A 60 -7.99 -11.29 5.31
C HIS A 60 -9.34 -12.01 5.35
N ARG A 61 -10.35 -11.50 4.63
CA ARG A 61 -11.67 -12.11 4.42
C ARG A 61 -11.73 -13.02 3.18
N ILE A 62 -10.79 -12.82 2.24
CA ILE A 62 -10.75 -13.54 0.97
C ILE A 62 -9.84 -14.77 1.04
N MET A 63 -8.67 -14.62 1.67
CA MET A 63 -7.67 -15.69 1.74
C MET A 63 -8.01 -16.73 2.82
N PRO A 64 -7.61 -18.00 2.62
CA PRO A 64 -7.85 -19.07 3.59
C PRO A 64 -7.37 -18.73 5.00
N ALA A 65 -8.05 -19.26 6.01
CA ALA A 65 -7.77 -18.94 7.41
C ALA A 65 -6.36 -19.36 7.84
N GLU A 66 -5.79 -20.39 7.19
CA GLU A 66 -4.45 -20.91 7.41
C GLU A 66 -3.36 -19.91 6.98
N LEU A 67 -3.64 -19.08 5.97
CA LEU A 67 -2.73 -18.04 5.53
C LEU A 67 -2.76 -16.87 6.53
N LYS A 68 -1.66 -16.68 7.25
CA LYS A 68 -1.54 -15.68 8.32
C LYS A 68 -0.90 -14.38 7.85
N ARG A 69 0.01 -14.44 6.89
CA ARG A 69 0.77 -13.30 6.38
C ARG A 69 0.93 -13.43 4.87
N ILE A 70 0.84 -12.32 4.15
CA ILE A 70 1.08 -12.26 2.71
C ILE A 70 1.75 -10.92 2.39
N VAL A 71 2.66 -10.92 1.41
CA VAL A 71 3.20 -9.69 0.83
C VAL A 71 2.54 -9.48 -0.52
N GLN A 72 1.87 -8.35 -0.70
CA GLN A 72 1.36 -7.90 -1.99
C GLN A 72 2.37 -6.96 -2.64
N LEU A 73 2.65 -7.18 -3.91
CA LEU A 73 3.69 -6.51 -4.68
C LEU A 73 3.13 -6.11 -6.04
N ASP A 74 3.44 -4.91 -6.49
CA ASP A 74 3.25 -4.52 -7.88
C ASP A 74 4.22 -5.28 -8.81
N LEU A 75 3.95 -5.25 -10.12
CA LEU A 75 4.73 -5.96 -11.13
C LEU A 75 5.76 -5.08 -11.84
N ASP A 76 5.72 -3.76 -11.66
CA ASP A 76 6.69 -2.78 -12.14
C ASP A 76 7.80 -2.52 -11.10
N LEU A 77 8.23 -3.59 -10.43
CA LEU A 77 9.27 -3.57 -9.40
C LEU A 77 10.57 -4.23 -9.87
N LYS A 78 11.71 -3.76 -9.33
CA LYS A 78 13.02 -4.42 -9.46
C LYS A 78 13.62 -4.68 -8.09
N PHE A 79 13.81 -5.96 -7.76
CA PHE A 79 14.38 -6.41 -6.49
C PHE A 79 15.92 -6.36 -6.54
N ARG A 80 16.54 -5.75 -5.53
CA ARG A 80 17.99 -5.67 -5.32
C ARG A 80 18.49 -6.57 -4.19
N ASN A 81 17.58 -7.05 -3.34
CA ASN A 81 17.85 -7.93 -2.21
C ASN A 81 16.91 -9.15 -2.20
N ASN A 82 17.19 -10.12 -1.32
CA ASN A 82 16.37 -11.31 -1.16
C ASN A 82 15.01 -10.93 -0.54
N ILE A 83 13.91 -11.31 -1.19
CA ILE A 83 12.55 -11.02 -0.70
C ILE A 83 12.28 -11.62 0.69
N ARG A 84 13.02 -12.66 1.10
CA ARG A 84 12.93 -13.22 2.47
C ARG A 84 13.22 -12.16 3.54
N ASP A 85 14.10 -11.21 3.26
CA ASP A 85 14.47 -10.17 4.23
C ASP A 85 13.29 -9.25 4.51
N LEU A 86 12.45 -8.96 3.51
CA LEU A 86 11.20 -8.21 3.70
C LEU A 86 10.22 -8.94 4.63
N PHE A 87 10.13 -10.26 4.57
CA PHE A 87 9.27 -11.02 5.49
C PHE A 87 9.70 -10.93 6.95
N GLN A 88 10.95 -10.56 7.23
CA GLN A 88 11.43 -10.38 8.60
C GLN A 88 10.78 -9.15 9.26
N ASP A 89 10.32 -8.17 8.48
CA ASP A 89 9.67 -6.96 9.01
C ASP A 89 8.34 -7.25 9.72
N PHE A 90 7.67 -8.37 9.42
CA PHE A 90 6.49 -8.79 10.20
C PHE A 90 6.78 -8.99 11.70
N ASN A 91 8.04 -9.30 12.06
CA ASN A 91 8.45 -9.50 13.46
C ASN A 91 8.60 -8.18 14.22
N HIS A 92 8.68 -7.05 13.52
CA HIS A 92 8.84 -5.72 14.10
C HIS A 92 7.51 -4.97 14.26
N PHE A 93 6.39 -5.57 13.84
CA PHE A 93 5.08 -4.94 13.96
C PHE A 93 4.73 -4.74 15.43
N PRO A 94 4.35 -3.51 15.84
CA PRO A 94 3.68 -3.27 17.11
C PRO A 94 2.40 -4.13 17.23
N ALA A 95 1.88 -4.25 18.46
CA ALA A 95 0.73 -5.12 18.74
C ALA A 95 -0.52 -4.72 17.94
N GLU A 96 -0.70 -3.42 17.70
CA GLU A 96 -1.84 -2.82 17.00
C GLU A 96 -1.68 -2.86 15.47
N ALA A 97 -0.46 -2.98 14.96
CA ALA A 97 -0.17 -2.89 13.54
C ALA A 97 -0.65 -4.14 12.79
N VAL A 98 -1.42 -3.92 11.74
CA VAL A 98 -1.99 -4.97 10.89
C VAL A 98 -1.41 -4.97 9.48
N ILE A 99 -0.86 -3.83 9.04
CA ILE A 99 -0.28 -3.64 7.71
C ILE A 99 1.10 -2.99 7.84
N GLY A 100 2.08 -3.47 7.07
CA GLY A 100 3.35 -2.80 6.84
C GLY A 100 3.34 -2.17 5.46
N ILE A 101 3.59 -0.86 5.37
CA ILE A 101 3.49 -0.13 4.10
C ILE A 101 4.48 1.03 4.08
N ALA A 102 5.00 1.35 2.89
CA ALA A 102 5.90 2.50 2.71
C ALA A 102 5.09 3.80 2.55
N ARG A 103 5.71 4.91 2.97
CA ARG A 103 5.20 6.26 2.72
C ARG A 103 5.21 6.58 1.22
N GLU A 104 4.21 7.33 0.78
CA GLU A 104 4.19 7.91 -0.57
C GLU A 104 5.29 8.98 -0.71
N MET A 105 6.07 8.88 -1.79
CA MET A 105 7.24 9.74 -2.06
C MET A 105 6.92 10.94 -2.95
N GLN A 106 5.66 11.14 -3.31
CA GLN A 106 5.18 12.31 -4.03
C GLN A 106 4.18 13.11 -3.21
N PRO A 107 4.03 14.43 -3.47
CA PRO A 107 3.05 15.27 -2.77
C PRO A 107 1.60 15.04 -3.23
N VAL A 108 1.25 13.86 -3.74
CA VAL A 108 -0.12 13.53 -4.20
C VAL A 108 -1.14 13.74 -3.08
N TYR A 109 -0.85 13.29 -1.86
CA TYR A 109 -1.78 13.47 -0.74
C TYR A 109 -1.75 14.89 -0.16
N ARG A 110 -0.67 15.64 -0.34
CA ARG A 110 -0.71 17.09 -0.09
C ARG A 110 -1.76 17.77 -0.96
N HIS A 111 -1.86 17.36 -2.23
CA HIS A 111 -2.86 17.82 -3.17
C HIS A 111 -4.27 17.31 -2.80
N THR A 112 -4.41 16.00 -2.57
CA THR A 112 -5.71 15.38 -2.30
C THR A 112 -6.37 15.94 -1.03
N PHE A 113 -5.61 16.18 0.04
CA PHE A 113 -6.12 16.75 1.29
C PHE A 113 -6.14 18.29 1.30
N TRP A 114 -6.06 18.99 0.16
CA TRP A 114 -5.87 20.46 0.13
C TRP A 114 -6.89 21.22 0.97
N GLN A 115 -8.18 20.83 0.90
CA GLN A 115 -9.25 21.51 1.61
C GLN A 115 -9.12 21.30 3.13
N TYR A 116 -8.93 20.05 3.56
CA TYR A 116 -8.69 19.73 4.96
C TYR A 116 -7.46 20.48 5.51
N ARG A 117 -6.36 20.55 4.75
CA ARG A 117 -5.15 21.28 5.15
C ARG A 117 -5.39 22.80 5.28
N LYS A 118 -6.20 23.37 4.39
CA LYS A 118 -6.60 24.79 4.46
C LYS A 118 -7.41 25.09 5.72
N GLU A 119 -8.31 24.18 6.09
CA GLU A 119 -9.16 24.31 7.29
C GLU A 119 -8.40 23.98 8.58
N ASN A 120 -7.31 23.20 8.49
CA ASN A 120 -6.53 22.71 9.63
C ASN A 120 -5.03 23.01 9.47
N PRO A 121 -4.59 24.29 9.52
CA PRO A 121 -3.22 24.69 9.17
C PRO A 121 -2.12 24.16 10.09
N LYS A 122 -2.49 23.59 11.26
CA LYS A 122 -1.55 22.97 12.21
C LYS A 122 -1.47 21.44 12.05
N SER A 123 -2.27 20.85 11.16
CA SER A 123 -2.28 19.41 10.96
C SER A 123 -1.07 18.97 10.14
N HIS A 124 -0.58 17.76 10.43
CA HIS A 124 0.52 17.11 9.71
C HIS A 124 0.04 16.30 8.48
N VAL A 125 -1.27 16.29 8.20
CA VAL A 125 -1.87 15.54 7.09
C VAL A 125 -1.36 16.09 5.74
N GLY A 126 -0.80 15.21 4.92
CA GLY A 126 -0.23 15.54 3.61
C GLY A 126 1.13 16.25 3.66
N ASP A 127 1.69 16.51 4.84
CA ASP A 127 3.02 17.10 4.99
C ASP A 127 4.13 16.07 4.73
N PRO A 128 5.32 16.52 4.29
CA PRO A 128 6.44 15.60 4.03
C PRO A 128 7.02 15.01 5.33
N PRO A 129 7.75 13.89 5.25
CA PRO A 129 8.54 13.38 6.37
C PRO A 129 9.61 14.39 6.84
N PRO A 130 10.17 14.25 8.07
CA PRO A 130 9.98 13.13 9.00
C PRO A 130 8.68 13.17 9.82
N ASP A 131 8.17 14.37 10.10
CA ASP A 131 7.06 14.60 11.04
C ASP A 131 5.68 14.59 10.38
N GLY A 132 5.62 14.80 9.06
CA GLY A 132 4.40 14.79 8.28
C GLY A 132 3.84 13.40 7.99
N LEU A 133 2.60 13.40 7.51
CA LEU A 133 1.87 12.22 7.05
C LEU A 133 1.66 12.32 5.54
N PRO A 134 2.64 11.93 4.71
CA PRO A 134 2.57 12.10 3.26
C PRO A 134 1.59 11.12 2.58
N GLY A 135 0.95 10.23 3.36
CA GLY A 135 0.20 9.08 2.86
C GLY A 135 1.10 7.89 2.55
N PHE A 136 0.53 6.88 1.90
CA PHE A 136 1.18 5.61 1.64
C PHE A 136 1.19 5.26 0.16
N ASN A 137 2.12 4.40 -0.25
CA ASN A 137 2.15 3.80 -1.59
C ASN A 137 1.87 2.30 -1.51
N SER A 138 0.97 1.78 -2.36
CA SER A 138 0.48 0.39 -2.29
C SER A 138 1.36 -0.63 -3.03
N GLY A 139 2.44 -0.21 -3.70
CA GLY A 139 3.24 -1.14 -4.51
C GLY A 139 4.00 -2.21 -3.71
N VAL A 140 4.20 -2.00 -2.40
CA VAL A 140 4.74 -3.01 -1.49
C VAL A 140 3.98 -2.96 -0.17
N MET A 141 3.24 -4.03 0.13
CA MET A 141 2.43 -4.14 1.34
C MET A 141 2.63 -5.47 2.05
N LEU A 142 2.89 -5.42 3.36
CA LEU A 142 2.93 -6.57 4.26
C LEU A 142 1.58 -6.68 4.96
N LEU A 143 0.76 -7.64 4.58
CA LEU A 143 -0.57 -7.83 5.15
C LEU A 143 -0.53 -8.94 6.21
N LYS A 144 -0.66 -8.57 7.48
CA LYS A 144 -0.71 -9.51 8.61
C LYS A 144 -2.16 -9.96 8.81
N LEU A 145 -2.60 -10.86 7.93
CA LEU A 145 -4.00 -11.29 7.78
C LEU A 145 -4.63 -11.78 9.09
N ASP A 146 -3.87 -12.48 9.94
CA ASP A 146 -4.35 -12.87 11.26
C ASP A 146 -4.61 -11.67 12.17
N ALA A 147 -3.72 -10.67 12.21
CA ALA A 147 -3.95 -9.44 12.96
C ALA A 147 -5.13 -8.63 12.37
N MET A 148 -5.25 -8.54 11.05
CA MET A 148 -6.39 -7.90 10.37
C MET A 148 -7.74 -8.56 10.74
N ARG A 149 -7.79 -9.89 10.88
CA ARG A 149 -8.99 -10.62 11.32
C ARG A 149 -9.38 -10.30 12.76
N HIS A 150 -8.41 -10.18 13.66
CA HIS A 150 -8.68 -9.99 15.09
C HIS A 150 -8.79 -8.52 15.51
N SER A 151 -8.32 -7.58 14.69
CA SER A 151 -8.40 -6.15 15.00
C SER A 151 -9.84 -5.66 14.88
N THR A 152 -10.48 -5.41 16.03
CA THR A 152 -11.80 -4.78 16.08
C THR A 152 -11.78 -3.41 15.40
N LEU A 153 -10.74 -2.62 15.63
CA LEU A 153 -10.58 -1.29 15.04
C LEU A 153 -10.51 -1.36 13.52
N TYR A 154 -9.65 -2.20 12.96
CA TYR A 154 -9.51 -2.33 11.51
C TYR A 154 -10.83 -2.78 10.85
N ASN A 155 -11.52 -3.76 11.44
CA ASN A 155 -12.79 -4.24 10.86
C ASN A 155 -13.92 -3.22 10.96
N GLN A 156 -13.94 -2.38 12.00
CA GLN A 156 -14.87 -1.26 12.11
C GLN A 156 -14.62 -0.21 11.01
N LEU A 157 -13.36 0.06 10.67
CA LEU A 157 -13.02 1.02 9.60
C LEU A 157 -13.46 0.57 8.21
N LEU A 158 -13.83 -0.70 8.02
CA LEU A 158 -14.43 -1.22 6.80
C LEU A 158 -15.95 -1.01 6.73
N GLU A 159 -16.60 -0.58 7.82
CA GLU A 159 -18.03 -0.32 7.85
C GLU A 159 -18.37 0.93 7.01
N PRO A 160 -19.40 0.87 6.15
CA PRO A 160 -19.77 1.97 5.24
C PRO A 160 -19.89 3.34 5.91
N GLU A 161 -20.50 3.39 7.10
CA GLU A 161 -20.69 4.63 7.85
C GLU A 161 -19.38 5.25 8.33
N ARG A 162 -18.40 4.41 8.70
CA ARG A 162 -17.09 4.88 9.16
C ARG A 162 -16.25 5.41 8.01
N VAL A 163 -16.26 4.69 6.89
CA VAL A 163 -15.60 5.15 5.66
C VAL A 163 -16.16 6.50 5.23
N ALA A 164 -17.49 6.62 5.18
CA ALA A 164 -18.16 7.86 4.79
C ALA A 164 -17.80 9.03 5.73
N ARG A 165 -17.83 8.79 7.05
CA ARG A 165 -17.47 9.80 8.06
C ARG A 165 -16.04 10.29 7.91
N LEU A 166 -15.08 9.39 7.68
CA LEU A 166 -13.68 9.77 7.49
C LEU A 166 -13.50 10.52 6.16
N ALA A 167 -14.11 10.05 5.08
CA ALA A 167 -14.03 10.72 3.79
C ALA A 167 -14.63 12.14 3.85
N GLU A 168 -15.72 12.33 4.58
CA GLU A 168 -16.29 13.66 4.86
C GLU A 168 -15.36 14.52 5.73
N LYS A 169 -14.88 13.99 6.86
CA LYS A 169 -13.95 14.70 7.76
C LYS A 169 -12.73 15.26 7.03
N TYR A 170 -12.17 14.49 6.10
CA TYR A 170 -10.97 14.82 5.37
C TYR A 170 -11.20 15.49 4.01
N HIS A 171 -12.46 15.73 3.63
CA HIS A 171 -12.84 16.17 2.27
C HIS A 171 -12.18 15.33 1.17
N PHE A 172 -12.05 14.03 1.40
CA PHE A 172 -11.20 13.17 0.62
C PHE A 172 -11.95 12.59 -0.60
N ARG A 173 -11.34 12.75 -1.78
CA ARG A 173 -11.75 12.08 -3.02
C ARG A 173 -10.50 11.61 -3.74
N GLY A 174 -10.46 10.31 -4.03
CA GLY A 174 -9.30 9.66 -4.63
C GLY A 174 -9.68 8.79 -5.83
N HIS A 175 -8.67 8.21 -6.46
CA HIS A 175 -8.81 7.33 -7.62
C HIS A 175 -7.76 6.20 -7.64
N LEU A 176 -7.08 5.95 -6.52
CA LEU A 176 -5.99 4.98 -6.37
C LEU A 176 -6.39 3.78 -5.48
N GLY A 177 -7.69 3.54 -5.30
CA GLY A 177 -8.20 2.32 -4.69
C GLY A 177 -7.76 2.11 -3.23
N ASP A 178 -7.13 0.98 -2.96
CA ASP A 178 -6.62 0.60 -1.64
C ASP A 178 -5.62 1.60 -1.06
N GLN A 179 -4.75 2.18 -1.88
CA GLN A 179 -3.76 3.18 -1.48
C GLN A 179 -4.42 4.38 -0.80
N ASP A 180 -5.54 4.83 -1.37
CA ASP A 180 -6.31 5.96 -0.87
C ASP A 180 -7.04 5.61 0.43
N PHE A 181 -7.63 4.41 0.51
CA PHE A 181 -8.27 3.93 1.74
C PHE A 181 -7.27 3.88 2.89
N PHE A 182 -6.12 3.20 2.70
CA PHE A 182 -5.09 3.08 3.74
C PHE A 182 -4.52 4.43 4.14
N THR A 183 -4.28 5.29 3.16
CA THR A 183 -3.81 6.66 3.44
C THR A 183 -4.80 7.41 4.31
N MET A 184 -6.10 7.39 3.98
CA MET A 184 -7.12 8.11 4.73
C MET A 184 -7.25 7.56 6.16
N ILE A 185 -7.36 6.24 6.35
CA ILE A 185 -7.47 5.68 7.71
C ILE A 185 -6.16 5.84 8.49
N GLY A 186 -5.02 5.89 7.81
CA GLY A 186 -3.71 6.14 8.41
C GLY A 186 -3.53 7.56 8.95
N MET A 187 -4.32 8.53 8.47
CA MET A 187 -4.38 9.87 9.08
C MET A 187 -5.04 9.84 10.46
N GLU A 188 -5.98 8.92 10.68
CA GLU A 188 -6.72 8.76 11.94
C GLU A 188 -6.05 7.77 12.90
N HIS A 189 -5.58 6.64 12.37
CA HIS A 189 -5.15 5.46 13.12
C HIS A 189 -3.79 4.97 12.65
N ARG A 190 -2.75 5.77 12.95
CA ARG A 190 -1.36 5.46 12.58
C ARG A 190 -0.87 4.14 13.17
N GLU A 191 -1.39 3.75 14.32
CA GLU A 191 -1.06 2.52 15.05
C GLU A 191 -1.37 1.24 14.26
N LEU A 192 -2.27 1.30 13.27
CA LEU A 192 -2.57 0.16 12.40
C LEU A 192 -1.45 -0.14 11.38
N PHE A 193 -0.51 0.78 11.22
CA PHE A 193 0.50 0.74 10.16
C PHE A 193 1.92 0.70 10.72
N TYR A 194 2.68 -0.31 10.31
CA TYR A 194 4.13 -0.35 10.46
C TYR A 194 4.77 0.38 9.25
N PRO A 195 5.49 1.50 9.46
CA PRO A 195 6.09 2.24 8.36
C PRO A 195 7.33 1.49 7.84
N LEU A 196 7.27 0.98 6.62
CA LEU A 196 8.44 0.41 5.97
C LEU A 196 9.46 1.51 5.65
N SER A 197 10.74 1.15 5.69
CA SER A 197 11.80 2.00 5.13
C SER A 197 11.49 2.34 3.68
N CYS A 198 11.80 3.58 3.28
CA CYS A 198 11.66 4.03 1.89
C CYS A 198 12.43 3.12 0.90
N GLY A 199 13.51 2.46 1.36
CA GLY A 199 14.28 1.52 0.54
C GLY A 199 13.53 0.26 0.13
N TRP A 200 12.52 -0.15 0.89
CA TRP A 200 11.66 -1.31 0.54
C TRP A 200 10.64 -1.01 -0.54
N ASN A 201 10.42 0.26 -0.88
CA ASN A 201 9.56 0.68 -1.98
C ASN A 201 10.09 2.01 -2.51
N ARG A 202 11.25 1.99 -3.16
CA ARG A 202 11.86 3.20 -3.71
C ARG A 202 11.13 3.60 -4.99
N GLN A 203 10.09 4.41 -4.82
CA GLN A 203 9.28 4.96 -5.89
C GLN A 203 10.11 5.90 -6.78
N LEU A 204 9.93 5.78 -8.09
CA LEU A 204 10.68 6.54 -9.10
C LEU A 204 9.86 7.62 -9.79
N CYS A 205 8.53 7.59 -9.66
CA CYS A 205 7.67 8.57 -10.31
C CYS A 205 7.99 10.01 -9.88
N THR A 206 8.11 10.92 -10.85
CA THR A 206 8.29 12.36 -10.62
C THR A 206 7.17 13.23 -11.16
N TRP A 207 6.05 12.64 -11.61
CA TRP A 207 4.94 13.37 -12.23
C TRP A 207 4.52 14.64 -11.45
N TRP A 208 4.29 14.53 -10.14
CA TRP A 208 3.83 15.66 -9.32
C TRP A 208 4.84 16.82 -9.19
N ARG A 209 6.13 16.58 -9.45
CA ARG A 209 7.15 17.65 -9.48
C ARG A 209 6.80 18.71 -10.51
N GLU A 210 6.32 18.28 -11.67
CA GLU A 210 6.04 19.11 -12.84
C GLU A 210 4.59 19.63 -12.88
N HIS A 211 3.77 19.25 -11.89
CA HIS A 211 2.36 19.59 -11.80
C HIS A 211 2.05 20.45 -10.56
N GLY A 212 2.89 21.45 -10.30
CA GLY A 212 2.64 22.49 -9.30
C GLY A 212 3.29 22.28 -7.93
N TYR A 213 4.14 21.26 -7.75
CA TYR A 213 4.77 20.96 -6.46
C TYR A 213 6.31 20.94 -6.51
N GLY A 214 6.93 21.53 -7.53
CA GLY A 214 8.39 21.57 -7.70
C GLY A 214 9.14 22.02 -6.45
N ASP A 215 8.68 23.11 -5.81
CA ASP A 215 9.33 23.72 -4.63
C ASP A 215 9.41 22.80 -3.40
N VAL A 216 8.49 21.84 -3.30
CA VAL A 216 8.37 20.96 -2.12
C VAL A 216 8.64 19.50 -2.45
N PHE A 217 8.74 19.15 -3.73
CA PHE A 217 8.84 17.77 -4.21
C PHE A 217 9.97 16.98 -3.53
N GLN A 218 11.16 17.60 -3.41
CA GLN A 218 12.32 16.92 -2.85
C GLN A 218 12.12 16.54 -1.37
N LEU A 219 11.27 17.24 -0.63
CA LEU A 219 10.95 16.90 0.77
C LEU A 219 10.17 15.58 0.89
N TYR A 220 9.41 15.19 -0.15
CA TYR A 220 8.69 13.93 -0.22
C TYR A 220 9.54 12.83 -0.87
N TYR A 221 10.25 13.21 -1.94
CA TYR A 221 10.94 12.27 -2.81
C TYR A 221 12.27 11.76 -2.25
N HIS A 222 12.75 12.32 -1.15
CA HIS A 222 14.02 11.95 -0.56
C HIS A 222 13.99 10.56 0.11
N CYS A 223 15.04 9.75 -0.10
CA CYS A 223 15.23 8.46 0.57
C CYS A 223 16.72 8.18 0.74
N ASP A 224 17.20 8.25 1.99
CA ASP A 224 18.62 8.04 2.35
C ASP A 224 18.97 6.56 2.59
N GLY A 225 17.97 5.69 2.70
CA GLY A 225 18.18 4.28 3.02
C GLY A 225 18.73 3.48 1.83
N PRO A 226 19.38 2.33 2.09
CA PRO A 226 19.73 1.41 1.02
C PRO A 226 18.49 0.98 0.24
N VAL A 227 18.58 0.97 -1.09
CA VAL A 227 17.47 0.56 -1.95
C VAL A 227 17.44 -0.96 -2.06
N HIS A 228 16.33 -1.54 -1.63
CA HIS A 228 16.06 -2.98 -1.70
C HIS A 228 15.11 -3.32 -2.85
N ILE A 229 14.16 -2.42 -3.15
CA ILE A 229 13.20 -2.56 -4.24
C ILE A 229 13.03 -1.20 -4.91
N TYR A 230 13.31 -1.12 -6.21
CA TYR A 230 12.88 0.01 -7.03
C TYR A 230 11.46 -0.21 -7.51
N HIS A 231 10.68 0.86 -7.57
CA HIS A 231 9.30 0.86 -8.06
C HIS A 231 9.16 1.85 -9.21
N GLY A 232 9.01 1.32 -10.43
CA GLY A 232 8.86 2.05 -11.68
C GLY A 232 7.48 2.66 -11.89
N ASN A 233 6.84 3.12 -10.81
CA ASN A 233 5.47 3.63 -10.85
C ASN A 233 5.31 4.76 -11.87
N CYS A 234 4.08 4.93 -12.36
CA CYS A 234 3.73 5.86 -13.45
C CYS A 234 4.52 5.63 -14.75
N ASN A 235 4.89 4.37 -15.02
CA ASN A 235 5.68 3.93 -16.17
C ASN A 235 7.10 4.54 -16.21
N THR A 236 7.68 4.80 -15.03
CA THR A 236 9.03 5.35 -14.94
C THR A 236 10.05 4.24 -15.19
N PRO A 237 10.99 4.40 -16.16
CA PRO A 237 12.05 3.42 -16.37
C PRO A 237 12.88 3.19 -15.11
N ILE A 238 13.11 1.93 -14.77
CA ILE A 238 13.94 1.54 -13.63
C ILE A 238 15.41 1.52 -14.08
N PRO A 239 16.35 2.12 -13.32
CA PRO A 239 17.77 2.06 -13.64
C PRO A 239 18.31 0.62 -13.72
N ASP A 240 19.16 0.37 -14.72
CA ASP A 240 19.76 -0.95 -14.97
C ASP A 240 20.82 -1.34 -13.94
N ASP A 241 21.63 -0.37 -13.51
CA ASP A 241 22.42 -0.25 -12.28
C ASP A 241 23.42 0.91 -12.42
#